data_AF-A0A9E3YQ78-F1
#
_entry.id   AF-A0A9E3YQ78-F1
#
_cell.length_a   1.000
_cell.length_b   1.000
_cell.length_c   1.000
_cell.angle_alpha   90.00
_cell.angle_beta   90.00
_cell.angle_gamma   90.00
#
_symmetry.space_group_name_H-M   'P 1'
#
loop_
_entity.id
_entity.type
_entity.pdbx_description
1 polymer ?
#
loop_
_entity_poly.entity_id
_entity_poly.type
_entity_poly.pdbx_seq_one_letter_code
_entity_poly.pdbx_strand_id
1 'polypeptide(L)' 'ISDEYPVFRHMVNLETVNTYEGTHDVHALILGRAQTGIAAF' A
#
# COMPACT_ATOMS: atom_id res chain seq x y z
N ILE A 1 -9.31 13.91 22.33
CA ILE A 1 -9.42 13.86 20.84
C ILE A 1 -8.82 12.56 20.28
N SER A 2 -7.50 12.33 20.30
CA SER A 2 -6.91 11.15 19.63
C SER A 2 -7.21 9.81 20.32
N ASP A 3 -7.32 9.80 21.66
CA ASP A 3 -7.57 8.58 22.44
C ASP A 3 -9.05 8.18 22.53
N GLU A 4 -9.97 9.06 22.14
CA GLU A 4 -11.42 8.80 22.16
C GLU A 4 -11.89 8.07 20.89
N TYR A 5 -11.07 8.03 19.82
CA TYR A 5 -11.42 7.45 18.52
C TYR A 5 -10.30 6.55 17.99
N PRO A 6 -10.07 5.38 18.61
CA PRO A 6 -8.95 4.50 18.26
C PRO A 6 -8.98 3.97 16.83
N VAL A 7 -10.18 3.71 16.27
CA VAL A 7 -10.35 3.22 14.89
C VAL A 7 -9.90 4.26 13.87
N PHE A 8 -10.27 5.53 14.07
CA PHE A 8 -9.89 6.62 13.17
C PHE A 8 -8.37 6.86 13.21
N ARG A 9 -7.76 6.78 14.40
CA ARG A 9 -6.29 6.83 14.55
C ARG A 9 -5.61 5.71 13.76
N HIS A 10 -6.14 4.47 13.81
CA HIS A 10 -5.58 3.35 13.06
C HIS A 10 -5.76 3.52 11.55
N MET A 11 -6.88 4.06 11.08
CA MET A 11 -7.10 4.35 9.66
C MET A 11 -6.03 5.30 9.10
N VAL A 12 -5.76 6.42 9.79
CA VAL A 12 -4.74 7.39 9.38
C VAL A 12 -3.32 6.79 9.41
N ASN A 13 -3.04 5.94 10.39
CA ASN A 13 -1.76 5.22 10.46
C ASN A 13 -1.60 4.24 9.29
N LEU A 14 -2.65 3.51 8.91
CA LEU A 14 -2.64 2.55 7.81
C LEU A 14 -2.52 3.24 6.44
N GLU A 15 -3.09 4.42 6.28
CA GLU A 15 -2.92 5.23 5.07
C GLU A 15 -1.46 5.66 4.86
N THR A 16 -0.79 6.03 5.96
CA THR A 16 0.65 6.30 5.94
C THR A 16 1.45 5.05 5.55
N VAL A 17 1.13 3.88 6.14
CA VAL A 17 1.78 2.60 5.79
C VAL A 17 1.59 2.25 4.31
N ASN A 18 0.40 2.50 3.77
CA ASN A 18 0.07 2.16 2.38
C ASN A 18 0.79 3.06 1.34
N THR A 19 1.14 4.30 1.71
CA THR A 19 1.70 5.29 0.78
C THR A 19 3.19 5.58 0.99
N TYR A 20 3.74 5.30 2.19
CA TYR A 20 5.12 5.65 2.55
C TYR A 20 6.16 5.03 1.62
N GLU A 21 5.98 3.77 1.21
CA GLU A 21 6.92 3.12 0.29
C GLU A 21 6.48 3.15 -1.18
N GLY A 22 5.28 3.65 -1.51
CA GLY A 22 4.78 3.68 -2.90
C GLY A 22 4.83 2.31 -3.61
N THR A 23 4.86 1.21 -2.85
CA THR A 23 5.14 -0.15 -3.33
C THR A 23 3.90 -0.87 -3.86
N HIS A 24 2.70 -0.32 -3.67
CA HIS A 24 1.46 -0.97 -4.11
C HIS A 24 1.49 -1.27 -5.62
N ASP A 25 1.81 -0.27 -6.44
CA ASP A 25 1.84 -0.41 -7.89
C ASP A 25 3.06 -1.23 -8.36
N VAL A 26 4.20 -1.06 -7.71
CA VAL A 26 5.42 -1.83 -7.99
C VAL A 26 5.21 -3.33 -7.73
N HIS A 27 4.53 -3.69 -6.64
CA HIS A 27 4.19 -5.08 -6.33
C HIS A 27 3.23 -5.67 -7.36
N ALA A 28 2.24 -4.90 -7.83
CA ALA A 28 1.35 -5.33 -8.90
C ALA A 28 2.11 -5.59 -10.21
N LEU A 29 3.07 -4.73 -10.57
CA LEU A 29 3.90 -4.89 -11.76
C LEU A 29 4.86 -6.09 -11.67
N ILE A 30 5.40 -6.38 -10.48
CA ILE A 30 6.22 -7.59 -10.25
C ILE A 30 5.39 -8.86 -10.41
N LEU A 31 4.18 -8.89 -9.85
CA LEU A 31 3.26 -10.03 -10.00
C LEU A 31 2.80 -10.18 -11.46
N GLY A 32 2.50 -9.08 -12.15
CA GLY A 32 2.15 -9.07 -13.57
C GLY A 32 3.25 -9.66 -14.45
N ARG A 33 4.53 -9.30 -14.20
CA ARG A 33 5.68 -9.91 -14.87
C ARG A 33 5.80 -11.41 -14.59
N ALA A 34 5.55 -11.85 -13.35
CA ALA A 34 5.64 -13.27 -12.99
C ALA A 34 4.58 -14.12 -13.70
N GLN A 35 3.40 -13.55 -13.99
CA GLN A 35 2.32 -14.26 -14.70
C GLN A 35 2.46 -14.20 -16.23
N THR A 36 2.87 -13.06 -16.77
CA THR A 36 2.84 -12.81 -18.23
C THR A 36 4.20 -12.95 -18.91
N GLY A 37 5.30 -12.90 -18.14
CA GLY A 37 6.65 -12.81 -18.67
C GLY A 37 7.00 -11.46 -19.29
N ILE A 38 6.08 -10.49 -19.29
CA ILE A 38 6.27 -9.17 -19.89
C ILE A 38 6.53 -8.15 -18.79
N ALA A 39 7.63 -7.40 -18.90
CA ALA A 39 7.91 -6.29 -18.00
C ALA A 39 7.07 -5.06 -18.37
N ALA A 40 6.50 -4.39 -17.37
CA ALA A 40 5.63 -3.21 -17.53
C ALA A 40 6.08 -2.04 -16.64
N PHE A 41 7.38 -1.95 -16.38
CA PHE A 41 8.06 -0.83 -15.71
C PHE A 41 8.67 0.12 -16.75
#